data_AF-A0A7I8IKX3-F1
#
_entry.id   AF-A0A7I8IKX3-F1
#
_cell.length_a   1.000
_cell.length_b   1.000
_cell.length_c   1.000
_cell.angle_alpha   90.00
_cell.angle_beta   90.00
_cell.angle_gamma   90.00
#
_symmetry.space_group_name_H-M   'P 1'
#
loop_
_entity.id
_entity.type
_entity.pdbx_description
1 polymer ?
#
loop_
_entity_poly.entity_id
_entity_poly.type
_entity_poly.pdbx_seq_one_letter_code
_entity_poly.pdbx_strand_id
1 'polypeptide(L)'
;MASKLVSSLSWLSAVVLLLVPQPPLLPPQGGHQPLLLRPSELRLHCEDPHGSFKALHAFSGRTQLRGGATDSYRLGLLRAAPAPSSSPATGTPTSSSTSSKRGDVLWVPAGTMVYLLNADAKESLRVAVLLRTISSPTGDYMEFFAAGGLEPESFLRAFSSELQEAAFNSRRRSWKRILGRQQKGAFVKVTEEQIRALLSHREGGQSGTRSPFPLLSQKPSYSNDRGQMHEVTAREYPQLRRLDVVVSLANITAGSMEAPSYNSKATRIALVISGEATSRWHGGAAAGSSGRGRREVFVIPAGQPVVTVAASGGEGLQVLCFGLQAEENRRIFLAGENGVLKELEREAKELSFGAPRKEVDEVLNAQKRSIFVEGPQQASRRGAEPRLS
;
A
#
# COMPACT_ATOMS: atom_id res chain seq x y z
N MET A 1 -2.49 19.85 -35.39
CA MET A 1 -1.09 19.59 -34.96
C MET A 1 -1.12 18.96 -33.58
N ALA A 2 -0.20 18.05 -33.26
CA ALA A 2 -0.33 17.15 -32.12
C ALA A 2 -0.13 17.83 -30.75
N SER A 3 -1.09 17.64 -29.85
CA SER A 3 -0.93 17.80 -28.41
C SER A 3 -0.28 16.54 -27.80
N LYS A 4 0.76 16.71 -26.99
CA LYS A 4 1.32 15.67 -26.13
C LYS A 4 1.32 16.21 -24.70
N LEU A 5 0.58 15.60 -23.76
CA LEU A 5 0.94 14.38 -23.02
C LEU A 5 2.25 14.54 -22.26
N VAL A 6 2.12 14.57 -20.92
CA VAL A 6 3.24 14.43 -19.98
C VAL A 6 3.44 12.94 -19.73
N SER A 7 4.66 12.43 -19.89
CA SER A 7 5.04 11.05 -19.59
C SER A 7 6.35 11.00 -18.81
N SER A 8 6.39 10.21 -17.74
CA SER A 8 7.63 9.81 -17.09
C SER A 8 8.02 8.40 -17.49
N LEU A 9 9.32 8.17 -17.64
CA LEU A 9 9.93 6.85 -17.67
C LEU A 9 10.23 6.44 -16.24
N SER A 10 9.76 5.26 -15.83
CA SER A 10 10.16 4.65 -14.55
C SER A 10 10.77 3.28 -14.79
N TRP A 11 12.05 3.12 -14.45
CA TRP A 11 12.76 1.83 -14.49
C TRP A 11 12.41 1.01 -13.24
N LEU A 12 11.12 0.87 -12.97
CA LEU A 12 10.55 0.39 -11.71
C LEU A 12 9.51 -0.71 -11.95
N SER A 13 9.69 -1.87 -11.33
CA SER A 13 8.58 -2.80 -11.12
C SER A 13 7.76 -2.25 -9.95
N ALA A 14 6.88 -1.29 -10.23
CA ALA A 14 5.91 -0.74 -9.27
C ALA A 14 4.82 -1.77 -8.90
N VAL A 15 3.71 -1.31 -8.27
CA VAL A 15 2.32 -1.87 -8.16
C VAL A 15 1.91 -2.25 -6.73
N VAL A 16 0.87 -1.70 -6.06
CA VAL A 16 -0.52 -1.33 -6.47
C VAL A 16 -1.05 -0.02 -5.84
N LEU A 17 -1.92 0.69 -6.57
CA LEU A 17 -2.81 1.79 -6.13
C LEU A 17 -3.84 1.41 -5.04
N LEU A 18 -3.88 2.15 -3.93
CA LEU A 18 -5.09 2.28 -3.09
C LEU A 18 -5.11 3.64 -2.33
N LEU A 19 -6.29 4.22 -2.11
CA LEU A 19 -6.45 5.62 -1.70
C LEU A 19 -6.26 5.88 -0.20
N VAL A 20 -5.28 6.71 0.21
CA VAL A 20 -5.01 7.08 1.63
C VAL A 20 -4.69 8.58 1.83
N PRO A 21 -5.11 9.26 2.93
CA PRO A 21 -4.76 10.65 3.25
C PRO A 21 -3.65 10.79 4.34
N GLN A 22 -3.18 12.02 4.63
CA GLN A 22 -2.21 12.40 5.68
C GLN A 22 -2.70 13.67 6.42
N PRO A 23 -1.99 14.29 7.39
CA PRO A 23 -0.89 13.86 8.28
C PRO A 23 -1.47 13.69 9.72
N PRO A 24 -0.85 14.08 10.88
CA PRO A 24 0.56 14.23 11.34
C PRO A 24 0.83 13.35 12.64
N LEU A 25 1.79 13.48 13.58
CA LEU A 25 3.09 14.19 13.81
C LEU A 25 3.91 13.41 14.91
N LEU A 26 4.97 14.02 15.48
CA LEU A 26 5.86 13.59 16.60
C LEU A 26 6.71 12.30 16.36
N PRO A 27 7.84 12.09 17.09
CA PRO A 27 8.78 10.96 16.89
C PRO A 27 8.64 9.81 17.91
N PRO A 28 9.34 8.66 17.70
CA PRO A 28 10.29 8.11 18.69
C PRO A 28 11.47 7.36 18.02
N GLN A 29 12.19 6.47 18.75
CA GLN A 29 13.43 5.79 18.30
C GLN A 29 13.39 4.25 18.37
N GLY A 30 14.20 3.60 17.51
CA GLY A 30 15.22 2.61 17.91
C GLY A 30 14.84 1.23 18.52
N GLY A 31 14.84 0.16 17.71
CA GLY A 31 15.05 -1.22 18.17
C GLY A 31 14.74 -2.27 17.08
N HIS A 32 15.29 -3.49 17.15
CA HIS A 32 14.86 -4.61 16.28
C HIS A 32 13.44 -5.07 16.67
N GLN A 33 12.45 -4.34 16.17
CA GLN A 33 11.03 -4.46 16.49
C GLN A 33 10.22 -4.19 15.20
N PRO A 34 8.92 -4.49 15.17
CA PRO A 34 8.01 -3.99 14.15
C PRO A 34 8.10 -2.47 14.01
N LEU A 35 8.54 -2.02 12.84
CA LEU A 35 8.89 -0.64 12.59
C LEU A 35 7.61 0.17 12.37
N LEU A 36 7.25 1.00 13.35
CA LEU A 36 6.28 2.08 13.19
C LEU A 36 6.88 3.20 12.34
N LEU A 37 6.55 3.18 11.06
CA LEU A 37 6.85 4.23 10.09
C LEU A 37 5.80 5.34 10.19
N ARG A 38 6.23 6.52 10.64
CA ARG A 38 5.36 7.70 10.70
C ARG A 38 5.37 8.45 9.36
N PRO A 39 4.26 9.08 8.94
CA PRO A 39 4.18 9.81 7.67
C PRO A 39 5.28 10.86 7.43
N SER A 40 5.88 11.41 8.48
CA SER A 40 7.01 12.35 8.44
C SER A 40 8.34 11.73 8.01
N GLU A 41 8.45 10.40 7.98
CA GLU A 41 9.65 9.67 7.55
C GLU A 41 9.62 9.26 6.06
N LEU A 42 8.48 9.47 5.39
CA LEU A 42 8.40 9.43 3.94
C LEU A 42 9.09 10.69 3.41
N ARG A 43 10.16 10.55 2.62
CA ARG A 43 10.76 11.68 1.94
C ARG A 43 9.87 12.14 0.80
N LEU A 44 9.89 13.44 0.58
CA LEU A 44 9.27 14.06 -0.58
C LEU A 44 10.14 13.83 -1.82
N HIS A 45 9.53 13.34 -2.90
CA HIS A 45 10.17 13.23 -4.21
C HIS A 45 9.74 14.39 -5.12
N CYS A 46 8.45 14.76 -5.10
CA CYS A 46 7.94 15.98 -5.73
C CYS A 46 6.65 16.46 -5.02
N GLU A 47 6.49 17.78 -4.83
CA GLU A 47 5.25 18.42 -4.32
C GLU A 47 4.96 19.66 -5.15
N ASP A 48 3.82 19.63 -5.84
CA ASP A 48 3.33 20.70 -6.71
C ASP A 48 1.95 21.15 -6.23
N PRO A 49 1.44 22.32 -6.65
CA PRO A 49 0.09 22.78 -6.28
C PRO A 49 -1.06 21.84 -6.68
N HIS A 50 -0.81 20.82 -7.49
CA HIS A 50 -1.80 19.87 -7.98
C HIS A 50 -1.53 18.40 -7.59
N GLY A 51 -0.50 18.11 -6.79
CA GLY A 51 -0.22 16.75 -6.34
C GLY A 51 1.14 16.59 -5.67
N SER A 52 1.40 15.41 -5.12
CA SER A 52 2.73 15.07 -4.59
C SER A 52 2.99 13.57 -4.60
N PHE A 53 4.28 13.21 -4.65
CA PHE A 53 4.75 11.85 -4.42
C PHE A 53 5.75 11.82 -3.26
N LYS A 54 5.50 10.91 -2.32
CA LYS A 54 6.29 10.71 -1.09
C LYS A 54 6.65 9.24 -0.99
N ALA A 55 7.89 8.90 -0.66
CA ALA A 55 8.33 7.51 -0.55
C ALA A 55 9.27 7.27 0.63
N LEU A 56 9.32 6.02 1.09
CA LEU A 56 10.29 5.60 2.10
C LEU A 56 11.71 5.62 1.51
N HIS A 57 12.69 5.83 2.40
CA HIS A 57 14.08 5.45 2.13
C HIS A 57 14.29 3.94 2.27
N ALA A 58 15.53 3.50 2.07
CA ALA A 58 15.95 2.12 2.31
C ALA A 58 15.61 1.62 3.71
N PHE A 59 15.04 0.41 3.79
CA PHE A 59 14.87 -0.29 5.06
C PHE A 59 16.23 -0.63 5.69
N SER A 60 17.25 -0.97 4.88
CA SER A 60 18.65 -1.21 5.25
C SER A 60 19.30 -0.10 6.09
N GLY A 61 18.88 1.15 5.92
CA GLY A 61 19.35 2.29 6.71
C GLY A 61 18.88 2.28 8.17
N ARG A 62 17.92 1.40 8.50
CA ARG A 62 17.40 1.20 9.85
C ARG A 62 17.89 -0.15 10.37
N THR A 63 18.73 -0.12 11.40
CA THR A 63 19.29 -1.32 12.07
C THR A 63 18.26 -2.44 12.25
N GLN A 64 17.07 -2.04 12.68
CA GLN A 64 15.87 -2.82 12.97
C GLN A 64 15.49 -3.90 11.96
N LEU A 65 15.77 -3.70 10.66
CA LEU A 65 15.35 -4.58 9.55
C LEU A 65 16.53 -5.17 8.75
N ARG A 66 17.76 -5.09 9.27
CA ARG A 66 18.98 -5.55 8.58
C ARG A 66 18.89 -7.01 8.12
N GLY A 67 19.20 -7.24 6.84
CA GLY A 67 19.42 -8.56 6.25
C GLY A 67 18.22 -9.19 5.51
N GLY A 68 17.08 -8.48 5.41
CA GLY A 68 15.89 -8.97 4.71
C GLY A 68 15.83 -8.59 3.23
N ALA A 69 15.15 -9.40 2.41
CA ALA A 69 14.88 -9.07 0.99
C ALA A 69 13.99 -7.81 0.81
N THR A 70 13.41 -7.32 1.92
CA THR A 70 12.77 -6.02 2.10
C THR A 70 13.56 -4.86 1.49
N ASP A 71 14.89 -4.93 1.50
CA ASP A 71 15.76 -3.83 1.04
C ASP A 71 15.59 -3.51 -0.45
N SER A 72 15.13 -4.46 -1.26
CA SER A 72 14.78 -4.24 -2.68
C SER A 72 13.43 -3.53 -2.90
N TYR A 73 12.66 -3.27 -1.85
CA TYR A 73 11.32 -2.67 -1.94
C TYR A 73 11.26 -1.24 -1.38
N ARG A 74 10.28 -0.45 -1.84
CA ARG A 74 9.89 0.85 -1.25
C ARG A 74 8.37 0.98 -1.20
N LEU A 75 7.84 1.62 -0.17
CA LEU A 75 6.46 2.12 -0.16
C LEU A 75 6.46 3.59 -0.57
N GLY A 76 5.68 3.92 -1.59
CA GLY A 76 5.33 5.27 -2.00
C GLY A 76 3.85 5.58 -1.73
N LEU A 77 3.55 6.87 -1.60
CA LEU A 77 2.21 7.47 -1.54
C LEU A 77 2.16 8.63 -2.54
N LEU A 78 1.41 8.47 -3.62
CA LEU A 78 1.09 9.52 -4.59
C LEU A 78 -0.30 10.11 -4.31
N ARG A 79 -0.43 11.42 -4.50
CA ARG A 79 -1.70 12.15 -4.50
C ARG A 79 -1.78 13.07 -5.72
N ALA A 80 -2.93 13.10 -6.38
CA ALA A 80 -3.29 14.16 -7.33
C ALA A 80 -4.54 14.92 -6.83
N ALA A 81 -4.61 16.21 -7.09
CA ALA A 81 -5.77 17.05 -6.78
C ALA A 81 -6.96 16.74 -7.72
N PRO A 82 -8.20 17.16 -7.38
CA PRO A 82 -9.34 17.09 -8.29
C PRO A 82 -9.15 17.95 -9.55
N ALA A 83 -9.86 17.60 -10.62
CA ALA A 83 -10.00 18.42 -11.81
C ALA A 83 -10.85 19.68 -11.55
N PRO A 84 -10.65 20.79 -12.29
CA PRO A 84 -11.64 21.88 -12.35
C PRO A 84 -12.95 21.36 -12.97
N SER A 85 -14.10 21.95 -12.63
CA SER A 85 -15.40 21.33 -12.90
C SER A 85 -16.47 22.23 -13.52
N SER A 86 -17.10 21.71 -14.57
CA SER A 86 -18.37 22.14 -15.17
C SER A 86 -19.11 20.92 -15.75
N SER A 87 -19.91 20.26 -14.89
CA SER A 87 -20.81 19.11 -15.18
C SER A 87 -20.18 17.69 -15.05
N PRO A 88 -20.92 16.69 -14.50
CA PRO A 88 -20.37 15.34 -14.25
C PRO A 88 -20.34 14.46 -15.51
N ALA A 89 -19.16 14.01 -15.90
CA ALA A 89 -18.97 13.09 -17.03
C ALA A 89 -19.30 11.62 -16.68
N THR A 90 -20.59 11.27 -16.60
CA THR A 90 -21.03 9.86 -16.52
C THR A 90 -20.79 9.14 -17.84
N GLY A 91 -19.71 8.34 -17.92
CA GLY A 91 -19.40 7.51 -19.09
C GLY A 91 -18.58 6.27 -18.75
N THR A 92 -19.07 5.10 -19.13
CA THR A 92 -18.40 3.79 -18.98
C THR A 92 -17.35 3.58 -20.08
N PRO A 93 -16.03 3.43 -19.79
CA PRO A 93 -15.02 3.60 -20.84
C PRO A 93 -14.06 2.40 -21.05
N THR A 94 -14.11 1.79 -22.23
CA THR A 94 -13.06 0.90 -22.79
C THR A 94 -12.28 1.63 -23.91
N SER A 95 -11.05 1.27 -24.31
CA SER A 95 -9.98 0.55 -23.59
C SER A 95 -8.60 0.89 -24.17
N SER A 96 -7.69 1.48 -23.38
CA SER A 96 -6.22 1.38 -23.54
C SER A 96 -5.49 2.11 -22.42
N SER A 97 -5.96 3.30 -22.02
CA SER A 97 -5.78 3.75 -20.65
C SER A 97 -6.71 2.98 -19.73
N THR A 98 -6.24 2.57 -18.56
CA THR A 98 -7.02 1.77 -17.60
C THR A 98 -7.74 2.68 -16.62
N SER A 99 -9.07 2.79 -16.74
CA SER A 99 -9.90 3.52 -15.77
C SER A 99 -9.97 2.77 -14.44
N SER A 100 -9.13 3.18 -13.48
CA SER A 100 -9.02 2.52 -12.18
C SER A 100 -10.03 3.08 -11.18
N LYS A 101 -10.62 2.21 -10.37
CA LYS A 101 -11.55 2.53 -9.27
C LYS A 101 -10.87 2.37 -7.90
N ARG A 102 -11.55 2.76 -6.81
CA ARG A 102 -11.13 2.46 -5.44
C ARG A 102 -11.10 0.94 -5.23
N GLY A 103 -9.91 0.40 -5.01
CA GLY A 103 -9.67 -1.04 -4.84
C GLY A 103 -8.97 -1.72 -6.03
N ASP A 104 -8.57 -0.98 -7.06
CA ASP A 104 -8.02 -1.57 -8.28
C ASP A 104 -6.51 -1.87 -8.22
N VAL A 105 -6.18 -3.15 -8.37
CA VAL A 105 -4.85 -3.76 -8.35
C VAL A 105 -4.30 -3.79 -9.79
N LEU A 106 -3.72 -2.67 -10.24
CA LEU A 106 -3.12 -2.50 -11.59
C LEU A 106 -1.63 -2.85 -11.62
N TRP A 107 -1.17 -3.74 -12.53
CA TRP A 107 0.26 -4.02 -12.76
C TRP A 107 0.93 -3.20 -13.89
N VAL A 108 2.18 -2.79 -13.64
CA VAL A 108 3.05 -1.93 -14.46
C VAL A 108 4.49 -2.51 -14.45
N PRO A 109 5.06 -2.92 -15.60
CA PRO A 109 6.45 -3.38 -15.69
C PRO A 109 7.49 -2.25 -15.55
N ALA A 110 8.72 -2.62 -15.14
CA ALA A 110 9.88 -1.73 -15.22
C ALA A 110 10.16 -1.29 -16.66
N GLY A 111 10.50 0.00 -16.81
CA GLY A 111 10.75 0.66 -18.10
C GLY A 111 9.49 1.21 -18.77
N THR A 112 8.29 0.98 -18.21
CA THR A 112 7.04 1.48 -18.78
C THR A 112 6.96 3.00 -18.69
N MET A 113 6.60 3.68 -19.79
CA MET A 113 6.20 5.08 -19.72
C MET A 113 4.79 5.20 -19.17
N VAL A 114 4.61 5.96 -18.10
CA VAL A 114 3.32 6.15 -17.44
C VAL A 114 2.94 7.62 -17.31
N TYR A 115 1.63 7.85 -17.24
CA TYR A 115 1.03 9.11 -16.82
C TYR A 115 -0.26 8.80 -16.06
N LEU A 116 -0.63 9.68 -15.14
CA LEU A 116 -1.87 9.55 -14.36
C LEU A 116 -2.74 10.77 -14.61
N LEU A 117 -4.05 10.53 -14.75
CA LEU A 117 -5.06 11.56 -14.93
C LEU A 117 -6.11 11.40 -13.83
N ASN A 118 -6.20 12.39 -12.93
CA ASN A 118 -7.38 12.50 -12.09
C ASN A 118 -8.44 13.30 -12.88
N ALA A 119 -9.49 12.61 -13.31
CA ALA A 119 -10.64 13.21 -13.98
C ALA A 119 -11.79 13.54 -13.02
N ASP A 120 -11.67 13.21 -11.72
CA ASP A 120 -12.72 13.48 -10.75
C ASP A 120 -12.72 14.96 -10.32
N ALA A 121 -13.91 15.57 -10.29
CA ALA A 121 -14.15 16.97 -9.97
C ALA A 121 -14.14 17.30 -8.46
N LYS A 122 -14.14 16.28 -7.59
CA LYS A 122 -14.35 16.41 -6.14
C LYS A 122 -13.30 15.67 -5.32
N GLU A 123 -12.96 14.45 -5.70
CA GLU A 123 -12.03 13.60 -4.95
C GLU A 123 -10.57 13.77 -5.41
N SER A 124 -9.66 13.81 -4.44
CA SER A 124 -8.22 13.67 -4.72
C SER A 124 -7.89 12.21 -4.96
N LEU A 125 -7.45 11.86 -6.17
CA LEU A 125 -6.81 10.57 -6.44
C LEU A 125 -5.64 10.38 -5.46
N ARG A 126 -5.60 9.21 -4.82
CA ARG A 126 -4.57 8.81 -3.84
C ARG A 126 -4.12 7.40 -4.15
N VAL A 127 -2.85 7.12 -3.97
CA VAL A 127 -2.20 5.97 -4.59
C VAL A 127 -1.08 5.51 -3.67
N ALA A 128 -1.34 4.47 -2.88
CA ALA A 128 -0.26 3.61 -2.42
C ALA A 128 0.52 3.07 -3.63
N VAL A 129 1.83 2.87 -3.47
CA VAL A 129 2.70 2.26 -4.48
C VAL A 129 3.67 1.36 -3.73
N LEU A 130 3.69 0.06 -4.04
CA LEU A 130 4.88 -0.73 -3.75
C LEU A 130 5.80 -0.63 -4.96
N LEU A 131 7.09 -0.36 -4.74
CA LEU A 131 8.13 -0.43 -5.76
C LEU A 131 9.05 -1.60 -5.42
N ARG A 132 9.50 -2.33 -6.43
CA ARG A 132 10.65 -3.25 -6.36
C ARG A 132 11.72 -2.77 -7.34
N THR A 133 12.94 -2.58 -6.84
CA THR A 133 14.09 -2.18 -7.67
C THR A 133 14.65 -3.36 -8.46
N ILE A 134 15.33 -3.03 -9.56
CA ILE A 134 15.98 -4.00 -10.45
C ILE A 134 17.50 -3.79 -10.58
N SER A 135 18.01 -2.66 -10.09
CA SER A 135 19.34 -2.12 -10.40
C SER A 135 20.30 -2.04 -9.21
N SER A 136 19.80 -2.04 -7.98
CA SER A 136 20.65 -2.03 -6.77
C SER A 136 20.01 -2.82 -5.62
N PRO A 137 20.80 -3.64 -4.89
CA PRO A 137 20.36 -4.29 -3.66
C PRO A 137 20.18 -3.31 -2.48
N THR A 138 20.72 -2.09 -2.57
CA THR A 138 20.38 -1.02 -1.62
C THR A 138 18.91 -0.59 -1.74
N GLY A 139 18.29 -0.85 -2.90
CA GLY A 139 16.92 -0.48 -3.24
C GLY A 139 16.74 0.97 -3.70
N ASP A 140 17.82 1.69 -3.98
CA ASP A 140 17.72 3.07 -4.47
C ASP A 140 17.10 3.11 -5.86
N TYR A 141 16.24 4.11 -6.10
CA TYR A 141 15.50 4.26 -7.33
C TYR A 141 15.54 5.69 -7.85
N MET A 142 15.31 5.84 -9.15
CA MET A 142 15.35 7.10 -9.87
C MET A 142 14.10 7.23 -10.74
N GLU A 143 13.51 8.43 -10.78
CA GLU A 143 12.42 8.79 -11.67
C GLU A 143 12.98 9.57 -12.86
N PHE A 144 12.63 9.21 -14.09
CA PHE A 144 13.19 9.82 -15.29
C PHE A 144 12.08 10.53 -16.08
N PHE A 145 11.97 11.84 -15.96
CA PHE A 145 10.94 12.59 -16.68
C PHE A 145 11.29 12.67 -18.17
N ALA A 146 10.51 11.99 -19.03
CA ALA A 146 10.72 12.01 -20.48
C ALA A 146 10.13 13.31 -21.03
N ALA A 147 8.83 13.50 -20.84
CA ALA A 147 8.21 14.81 -20.97
C ALA A 147 8.45 15.61 -19.69
N GLY A 148 9.08 16.77 -19.84
CA GLY A 148 9.45 17.68 -18.77
C GLY A 148 10.05 18.94 -19.39
N GLY A 149 10.79 19.71 -18.62
CA GLY A 149 11.48 20.90 -19.10
C GLY A 149 12.60 21.27 -18.16
N LEU A 150 12.49 22.44 -17.54
CA LEU A 150 13.33 22.80 -16.38
C LEU A 150 12.76 22.18 -15.11
N GLU A 151 11.42 22.12 -14.98
CA GLU A 151 10.76 21.56 -13.79
C GLU A 151 9.48 20.77 -14.17
N PRO A 152 9.47 19.43 -14.00
CA PRO A 152 10.63 18.59 -13.63
C PRO A 152 11.69 18.60 -14.74
N GLU A 153 12.96 18.38 -14.40
CA GLU A 153 14.01 18.31 -15.41
C GLU A 153 13.80 17.08 -16.31
N SER A 154 13.64 17.32 -17.62
CA SER A 154 13.59 16.23 -18.59
C SER A 154 14.99 15.66 -18.79
N PHE A 155 15.16 14.34 -18.67
CA PHE A 155 16.47 13.70 -18.87
C PHE A 155 17.03 13.91 -20.29
N LEU A 156 16.18 14.27 -21.27
CA LEU A 156 16.60 14.62 -22.63
C LEU A 156 17.62 15.78 -22.63
N ARG A 157 17.62 16.62 -21.58
CA ARG A 157 18.55 17.74 -21.37
C ARG A 157 19.97 17.32 -21.01
N ALA A 158 20.17 16.08 -20.56
CA ALA A 158 21.50 15.52 -20.28
C ALA A 158 22.26 15.16 -21.57
N PHE A 159 21.56 14.96 -22.70
CA PHE A 159 22.19 14.78 -24.00
C PHE A 159 22.67 16.12 -24.58
N SER A 160 23.81 16.10 -25.27
CA SER A 160 24.29 17.28 -26.00
C SER A 160 23.30 17.69 -27.10
N SER A 161 23.33 18.95 -27.51
CA SER A 161 22.46 19.44 -28.58
C SER A 161 22.67 18.70 -29.90
N GLU A 162 23.89 18.28 -30.16
CA GLU A 162 24.30 17.63 -31.41
C GLU A 162 23.67 16.22 -31.47
N LEU A 163 23.61 15.53 -30.33
CA LEU A 163 22.85 14.27 -30.18
C LEU A 163 21.33 14.50 -30.28
N GLN A 164 20.78 15.55 -29.66
CA GLN A 164 19.35 15.89 -29.77
C GLN A 164 18.94 16.21 -31.22
N GLU A 165 19.76 16.98 -31.93
CA GLU A 165 19.48 17.39 -33.32
C GLU A 165 19.60 16.22 -34.29
N ALA A 166 20.61 15.36 -34.13
CA ALA A 166 20.81 14.19 -34.97
C ALA A 166 19.76 13.09 -34.71
N ALA A 167 19.55 12.68 -33.45
CA ALA A 167 18.67 11.57 -33.11
C ALA A 167 17.18 11.85 -33.41
N PHE A 168 16.77 13.12 -33.38
CA PHE A 168 15.39 13.54 -33.67
C PHE A 168 15.25 14.35 -34.96
N ASN A 169 16.27 14.41 -35.82
CA ASN A 169 16.31 15.14 -37.09
C ASN A 169 15.62 16.54 -37.02
N SER A 170 16.02 17.36 -36.04
CA SER A 170 15.29 18.60 -35.73
C SER A 170 16.15 19.69 -35.06
N ARG A 171 16.01 20.93 -35.55
CA ARG A 171 16.88 22.09 -35.24
C ARG A 171 17.01 22.41 -33.73
N ARG A 172 18.21 22.80 -33.29
CA ARG A 172 18.60 23.21 -31.90
C ARG A 172 17.61 24.14 -31.22
N ARG A 173 17.11 25.12 -31.98
CA ARG A 173 16.18 26.16 -31.50
C ARG A 173 14.81 25.58 -31.16
N SER A 174 14.40 24.45 -31.74
CA SER A 174 13.21 23.71 -31.31
C SER A 174 13.45 23.04 -29.96
N TRP A 175 14.56 22.33 -29.78
CA TRP A 175 14.92 21.66 -28.52
C TRP A 175 15.06 22.63 -27.35
N LYS A 176 15.87 23.69 -27.49
CA LYS A 176 15.97 24.76 -26.49
C LYS A 176 14.61 25.40 -26.14
N ARG A 177 13.70 25.51 -27.12
CA ARG A 177 12.35 26.09 -26.92
C ARG A 177 11.39 25.14 -26.20
N ILE A 178 11.44 23.83 -26.43
CA ILE A 178 10.52 22.88 -25.76
C ILE A 178 11.02 22.46 -24.38
N LEU A 179 12.33 22.17 -24.23
CA LEU A 179 12.95 21.79 -22.96
C LEU A 179 13.14 22.95 -21.98
N GLY A 180 12.83 24.19 -22.39
CA GLY A 180 12.74 25.37 -21.52
C GLY A 180 11.30 25.83 -21.21
N ARG A 181 10.28 25.18 -21.79
CA ARG A 181 8.87 25.62 -21.66
C ARG A 181 8.14 25.06 -20.45
N GLN A 182 8.44 23.83 -20.05
CA GLN A 182 7.78 23.20 -18.91
C GLN A 182 8.53 23.55 -17.61
N GLN A 183 7.81 24.20 -16.71
CA GLN A 183 8.28 24.75 -15.43
C GLN A 183 7.13 24.72 -14.39
N LYS A 184 6.29 23.70 -14.44
CA LYS A 184 5.00 23.65 -13.71
C LYS A 184 4.89 22.46 -12.75
N GLY A 185 6.01 21.80 -12.46
CA GLY A 185 6.01 20.59 -11.66
C GLY A 185 5.57 19.34 -12.42
N ALA A 186 5.63 18.21 -11.72
CA ALA A 186 5.26 16.90 -12.26
C ALA A 186 3.73 16.73 -12.32
N PHE A 187 3.00 17.29 -11.35
CA PHE A 187 1.54 17.34 -11.32
C PHE A 187 1.04 18.69 -11.88
N VAL A 188 0.56 18.68 -13.12
CA VAL A 188 0.01 19.87 -13.80
C VAL A 188 -1.51 19.88 -13.83
N LYS A 189 -2.12 21.06 -13.69
CA LYS A 189 -3.57 21.25 -13.88
C LYS A 189 -3.95 21.03 -15.35
N VAL A 190 -5.00 20.23 -15.56
CA VAL A 190 -5.63 19.98 -16.86
C VAL A 190 -6.97 20.73 -16.98
N THR A 191 -7.43 20.98 -18.21
CA THR A 191 -8.79 21.48 -18.51
C THR A 191 -9.75 20.35 -18.88
N GLU A 192 -11.05 20.62 -18.94
CA GLU A 192 -12.05 19.61 -19.31
C GLU A 192 -11.91 19.13 -20.76
N GLU A 193 -11.49 20.00 -21.68
CA GLU A 193 -11.19 19.64 -23.07
C GLU A 193 -9.98 18.72 -23.14
N GLN A 194 -8.98 18.96 -22.29
CA GLN A 194 -7.79 18.11 -22.20
C GLN A 194 -8.13 16.75 -21.59
N ILE A 195 -8.96 16.69 -20.53
CA ILE A 195 -9.49 15.44 -19.97
C ILE A 195 -10.26 14.67 -21.06
N ARG A 196 -11.19 15.34 -21.75
CA ARG A 196 -12.02 14.75 -22.82
C ARG A 196 -11.16 14.23 -23.97
N ALA A 197 -10.12 14.95 -24.37
CA ALA A 197 -9.17 14.52 -25.41
C ALA A 197 -8.29 13.34 -24.98
N LEU A 198 -7.78 13.35 -23.73
CA LEU A 198 -6.97 12.26 -23.17
C LEU A 198 -7.77 10.97 -22.94
N LEU A 199 -9.10 11.08 -22.76
CA LEU A 199 -10.00 9.94 -22.66
C LEU A 199 -10.47 9.45 -24.04
N SER A 200 -10.54 10.32 -25.06
CA SER A 200 -10.95 9.92 -26.42
C SER A 200 -9.81 9.35 -27.27
N HIS A 201 -8.58 9.87 -27.15
CA HIS A 201 -7.42 9.41 -27.92
C HIS A 201 -6.81 8.13 -27.31
N ARG A 202 -7.63 7.09 -27.20
CA ARG A 202 -7.29 5.77 -26.64
C ARG A 202 -6.71 4.78 -27.67
N GLU A 203 -6.11 5.25 -28.74
CA GLU A 203 -5.51 4.38 -29.77
C GLU A 203 -4.00 4.17 -29.53
N GLY A 204 -3.51 2.94 -29.71
CA GLY A 204 -2.08 2.62 -29.64
C GLY A 204 -1.51 2.39 -28.22
N GLY A 205 -2.00 1.36 -27.52
CA GLY A 205 -1.41 0.94 -26.24
C GLY A 205 -0.03 0.28 -26.40
N GLN A 206 0.90 0.56 -25.48
CA GLN A 206 2.15 -0.21 -25.38
C GLN A 206 1.86 -1.62 -24.86
N SER A 207 2.36 -2.64 -25.56
CA SER A 207 2.17 -4.05 -25.17
C SER A 207 2.98 -4.36 -23.90
N GLY A 208 2.31 -4.44 -22.74
CA GLY A 208 2.96 -4.80 -21.48
C GLY A 208 2.11 -4.60 -20.22
N THR A 209 1.34 -3.52 -20.14
CA THR A 209 0.41 -3.29 -19.02
C THR A 209 -0.84 -4.15 -19.15
N ARG A 210 -1.25 -4.80 -18.05
CA ARG A 210 -2.48 -5.60 -17.97
C ARG A 210 -3.56 -4.82 -17.23
N SER A 211 -4.82 -5.14 -17.48
CA SER A 211 -5.97 -4.52 -16.80
C SER A 211 -5.84 -4.57 -15.27
N PRO A 212 -6.42 -3.60 -14.54
CA PRO A 212 -6.51 -3.66 -13.09
C PRO A 212 -7.38 -4.83 -12.63
N PHE A 213 -7.05 -5.42 -11.49
CA PHE A 213 -7.85 -6.41 -10.80
C PHE A 213 -8.68 -5.71 -9.70
N PRO A 214 -10.02 -5.68 -9.79
CA PRO A 214 -10.84 -4.91 -8.85
C PRO A 214 -11.03 -5.69 -7.54
N LEU A 215 -10.14 -5.47 -6.56
CA LEU A 215 -10.08 -6.23 -5.30
C LEU A 215 -11.37 -6.11 -4.49
N LEU A 216 -11.93 -4.91 -4.40
CA LEU A 216 -13.19 -4.62 -3.70
C LEU A 216 -14.45 -5.01 -4.49
N SER A 217 -14.30 -5.60 -5.68
CA SER A 217 -15.41 -6.24 -6.42
C SER A 217 -15.32 -7.77 -6.40
N GLN A 218 -14.29 -8.34 -5.77
CA GLN A 218 -14.23 -9.77 -5.50
C GLN A 218 -15.02 -10.11 -4.23
N LYS A 219 -15.36 -11.38 -4.06
CA LYS A 219 -15.81 -11.89 -2.75
C LYS A 219 -14.67 -11.73 -1.72
N PRO A 220 -14.94 -11.29 -0.48
CA PRO A 220 -13.94 -11.32 0.60
C PRO A 220 -13.34 -12.72 0.77
N SER A 221 -12.02 -12.80 1.00
CA SER A 221 -11.34 -14.05 1.38
C SER A 221 -11.73 -14.51 2.79
N TYR A 222 -12.14 -13.58 3.66
CA TYR A 222 -12.84 -13.86 4.91
C TYR A 222 -13.81 -12.72 5.26
N SER A 223 -14.94 -13.03 5.92
CA SER A 223 -15.88 -12.03 6.43
C SER A 223 -16.70 -12.57 7.61
N ASN A 224 -16.95 -11.72 8.60
CA ASN A 224 -17.91 -11.95 9.69
C ASN A 224 -18.47 -10.59 10.21
N ASP A 225 -19.23 -10.60 11.31
CA ASP A 225 -19.82 -9.39 11.92
C ASP A 225 -18.79 -8.39 12.49
N ARG A 226 -17.53 -8.80 12.62
CA ARG A 226 -16.42 -8.03 13.22
C ARG A 226 -15.42 -7.50 12.19
N GLY A 227 -15.47 -7.98 10.95
CA GLY A 227 -14.67 -7.45 9.86
C GLY A 227 -14.68 -8.32 8.60
N GLN A 228 -14.05 -7.81 7.55
CA GLN A 228 -13.87 -8.48 6.27
C GLN A 228 -12.46 -8.25 5.71
N MET A 229 -11.92 -9.26 5.04
CA MET A 229 -10.62 -9.24 4.38
C MET A 229 -10.83 -9.53 2.89
N HIS A 230 -10.26 -8.70 2.02
CA HIS A 230 -10.05 -9.05 0.61
C HIS A 230 -8.56 -9.32 0.44
N GLU A 231 -8.18 -10.31 -0.34
CA GLU A 231 -6.78 -10.66 -0.60
C GLU A 231 -6.60 -11.13 -2.05
N VAL A 232 -5.51 -10.74 -2.70
CA VAL A 232 -5.15 -11.14 -4.06
C VAL A 232 -3.70 -11.61 -4.11
N THR A 233 -3.50 -12.78 -4.72
CA THR A 233 -2.21 -13.48 -4.77
C THR A 233 -1.74 -13.65 -6.23
N ALA A 234 -0.56 -14.25 -6.39
CA ALA A 234 -0.03 -14.71 -7.68
C ALA A 234 -0.83 -15.87 -8.34
N ARG A 235 -1.96 -16.29 -7.77
CA ARG A 235 -2.94 -17.20 -8.37
C ARG A 235 -4.00 -16.43 -9.16
N GLU A 236 -4.63 -15.43 -8.54
CA GLU A 236 -5.71 -14.63 -9.13
C GLU A 236 -5.17 -13.49 -10.01
N TYR A 237 -4.02 -12.91 -9.64
CA TYR A 237 -3.33 -11.87 -10.43
C TYR A 237 -1.86 -12.26 -10.66
N PRO A 238 -1.56 -13.13 -11.66
CA PRO A 238 -0.25 -13.75 -11.84
C PRO A 238 0.95 -12.78 -11.95
N GLN A 239 0.71 -11.53 -12.33
CA GLN A 239 1.73 -10.48 -12.35
C GLN A 239 2.42 -10.29 -10.98
N LEU A 240 1.71 -10.51 -9.87
CA LEU A 240 2.26 -10.41 -8.52
C LEU A 240 3.39 -11.43 -8.27
N ARG A 241 3.49 -12.53 -9.04
CA ARG A 241 4.60 -13.49 -8.95
C ARG A 241 5.95 -12.87 -9.28
N ARG A 242 5.99 -11.85 -10.14
CA ARG A 242 7.23 -11.10 -10.47
C ARG A 242 7.70 -10.21 -9.31
N LEU A 243 6.78 -9.84 -8.42
CA LEU A 243 7.07 -9.07 -7.21
C LEU A 243 7.25 -9.96 -5.98
N ASP A 244 6.81 -11.21 -5.99
CA ASP A 244 6.70 -12.08 -4.80
C ASP A 244 5.90 -11.41 -3.67
N VAL A 245 4.70 -10.95 -4.03
CA VAL A 245 3.84 -10.10 -3.18
C VAL A 245 2.40 -10.63 -3.12
N VAL A 246 1.79 -10.48 -1.94
CA VAL A 246 0.33 -10.56 -1.73
C VAL A 246 -0.18 -9.17 -1.36
N VAL A 247 -1.34 -8.78 -1.89
CA VAL A 247 -2.02 -7.53 -1.52
C VAL A 247 -3.31 -7.86 -0.79
N SER A 248 -3.50 -7.35 0.42
CA SER A 248 -4.72 -7.55 1.20
C SER A 248 -5.31 -6.22 1.70
N LEU A 249 -6.63 -6.18 1.87
CA LEU A 249 -7.36 -5.03 2.41
C LEU A 249 -8.33 -5.52 3.49
N ALA A 250 -8.02 -5.18 4.74
CA ALA A 250 -8.85 -5.46 5.90
C ALA A 250 -9.76 -4.27 6.22
N ASN A 251 -11.04 -4.55 6.47
CA ASN A 251 -11.99 -3.61 7.08
C ASN A 251 -12.40 -4.22 8.44
N ILE A 252 -12.04 -3.58 9.55
CA ILE A 252 -12.30 -4.04 10.92
C ILE A 252 -13.38 -3.13 11.54
N THR A 253 -14.45 -3.73 12.05
CA THR A 253 -15.55 -3.01 12.70
C THR A 253 -15.06 -2.25 13.94
N ALA A 254 -15.59 -1.06 14.21
CA ALA A 254 -15.20 -0.25 15.37
C ALA A 254 -15.24 -1.05 16.68
N GLY A 255 -14.18 -0.96 17.49
CA GLY A 255 -14.02 -1.72 18.73
C GLY A 255 -13.84 -3.23 18.55
N SER A 256 -13.52 -3.70 17.35
CA SER A 256 -13.13 -5.09 17.01
C SER A 256 -11.63 -5.17 16.71
N MET A 257 -11.08 -6.38 16.53
CA MET A 257 -9.65 -6.57 16.20
C MET A 257 -9.40 -7.73 15.23
N GLU A 258 -8.33 -7.63 14.43
CA GLU A 258 -7.68 -8.79 13.81
C GLU A 258 -7.02 -9.60 14.92
N ALA A 259 -7.39 -10.86 15.08
CA ALA A 259 -6.95 -11.74 16.16
C ALA A 259 -5.42 -11.97 16.10
N PRO A 260 -4.75 -12.16 17.26
CA PRO A 260 -3.30 -12.38 17.33
C PRO A 260 -2.81 -13.41 16.33
N SER A 261 -1.90 -13.02 15.44
CA SER A 261 -1.41 -13.83 14.34
C SER A 261 0.02 -13.47 13.93
N TYR A 262 0.67 -14.35 13.18
CA TYR A 262 1.98 -14.09 12.56
C TYR A 262 2.01 -14.65 11.13
N ASN A 263 2.95 -14.18 10.32
CA ASN A 263 3.24 -14.71 8.98
C ASN A 263 4.43 -15.67 9.05
N SER A 264 4.36 -16.82 8.37
CA SER A 264 5.47 -17.80 8.40
C SER A 264 6.73 -17.31 7.67
N LYS A 265 6.57 -16.54 6.59
CA LYS A 265 7.64 -16.18 5.66
C LYS A 265 7.57 -14.72 5.18
N ALA A 266 6.36 -14.15 5.09
CA ALA A 266 6.17 -12.83 4.53
C ALA A 266 6.34 -11.70 5.57
N THR A 267 7.10 -10.67 5.19
CA THR A 267 7.12 -9.39 5.93
C THR A 267 5.93 -8.53 5.48
N ARG A 268 5.07 -8.12 6.42
CA ARG A 268 3.86 -7.34 6.14
C ARG A 268 4.11 -5.84 6.33
N ILE A 269 4.05 -5.07 5.23
CA ILE A 269 3.91 -3.62 5.27
C ILE A 269 2.41 -3.30 5.33
N ALA A 270 1.91 -2.86 6.47
CA ALA A 270 0.52 -2.47 6.69
C ALA A 270 0.39 -0.94 6.73
N LEU A 271 -0.59 -0.38 6.02
CA LEU A 271 -0.89 1.05 5.90
C LEU A 271 -2.34 1.30 6.32
N VAL A 272 -2.55 2.10 7.36
CA VAL A 272 -3.90 2.50 7.80
C VAL A 272 -4.51 3.49 6.78
N ILE A 273 -5.71 3.18 6.28
CA ILE A 273 -6.42 3.98 5.27
C ILE A 273 -7.38 4.98 5.94
N SER A 274 -8.28 4.44 6.78
CA SER A 274 -9.31 5.16 7.54
C SER A 274 -9.47 4.50 8.91
N GLY A 275 -10.18 5.18 9.82
CA GLY A 275 -10.29 4.78 11.22
C GLY A 275 -8.98 5.00 11.99
N GLU A 276 -8.96 4.47 13.20
CA GLU A 276 -7.83 4.53 14.13
C GLU A 276 -7.43 3.13 14.55
N ALA A 277 -6.13 2.83 14.41
CA ALA A 277 -5.54 1.58 14.82
C ALA A 277 -4.78 1.74 16.15
N THR A 278 -4.79 0.68 16.95
CA THR A 278 -3.68 0.37 17.85
C THR A 278 -3.19 -1.02 17.52
N SER A 279 -1.95 -1.12 17.04
CA SER A 279 -1.24 -2.37 16.82
C SER A 279 -0.41 -2.70 18.06
N ARG A 280 -0.39 -3.96 18.48
CA ARG A 280 0.55 -4.47 19.50
C ARG A 280 1.29 -5.67 18.96
N TRP A 281 2.52 -5.86 19.44
CA TRP A 281 3.41 -6.93 19.04
C TRP A 281 4.21 -7.43 20.23
N HIS A 282 4.56 -8.71 20.20
CA HIS A 282 5.22 -9.39 21.33
C HIS A 282 6.44 -10.20 20.84
N GLY A 283 7.48 -10.28 21.66
CA GLY A 283 8.71 -11.01 21.35
C GLY A 283 9.90 -10.55 22.21
N GLY A 284 10.01 -11.06 23.44
CA GLY A 284 11.08 -10.67 24.37
C GLY A 284 11.19 -9.15 24.55
N ALA A 285 12.42 -8.63 24.48
CA ALA A 285 12.72 -7.19 24.57
C ALA A 285 12.17 -6.34 23.40
N ALA A 286 11.51 -6.94 22.40
CA ALA A 286 10.84 -6.24 21.31
C ALA A 286 9.34 -5.99 21.57
N ALA A 287 8.78 -6.42 22.71
CA ALA A 287 7.36 -6.24 23.00
C ALA A 287 6.96 -4.75 23.07
N GLY A 288 5.86 -4.38 22.40
CA GLY A 288 5.47 -2.98 22.28
C GLY A 288 4.07 -2.75 21.67
N SER A 289 3.69 -1.49 21.60
CA SER A 289 2.43 -1.03 21.02
C SER A 289 2.61 0.29 20.28
N SER A 290 1.89 0.45 19.17
CA SER A 290 1.70 1.76 18.56
C SER A 290 0.87 2.68 19.48
N GLY A 291 0.84 3.97 19.14
CA GLY A 291 -0.22 4.85 19.65
C GLY A 291 -1.59 4.49 19.07
N ARG A 292 -2.60 5.31 19.34
CA ARG A 292 -3.78 5.41 18.47
C ARG A 292 -3.38 6.21 17.23
N GLY A 293 -3.23 5.52 16.10
CA GLY A 293 -2.72 6.08 14.86
C GLY A 293 -3.78 6.12 13.75
N ARG A 294 -3.86 7.26 13.05
CA ARG A 294 -4.51 7.34 11.72
C ARG A 294 -3.40 7.45 10.67
N ARG A 295 -3.43 6.56 9.69
CA ARG A 295 -2.46 6.52 8.57
C ARG A 295 -0.99 6.35 8.99
N GLU A 296 -0.79 5.60 10.08
CA GLU A 296 0.52 4.98 10.37
C GLU A 296 0.81 3.87 9.35
N VAL A 297 2.10 3.63 9.11
CA VAL A 297 2.61 2.45 8.40
C VAL A 297 3.34 1.56 9.41
N PHE A 298 3.10 0.26 9.37
CA PHE A 298 3.77 -0.73 10.20
C PHE A 298 4.52 -1.72 9.30
N VAL A 299 5.81 -1.94 9.55
CA VAL A 299 6.53 -3.09 8.97
C VAL A 299 6.61 -4.19 10.02
N ILE A 300 5.97 -5.32 9.76
CA ILE A 300 5.88 -6.45 10.67
C ILE A 300 6.68 -7.61 10.05
N PRO A 301 7.85 -7.98 10.60
CA PRO A 301 8.66 -9.09 10.10
C PRO A 301 7.92 -10.43 10.10
N ALA A 302 8.42 -11.39 9.31
CA ALA A 302 8.02 -12.78 9.42
C ALA A 302 8.28 -13.33 10.84
N GLY A 303 7.49 -14.31 11.27
CA GLY A 303 7.55 -14.90 12.62
C GLY A 303 6.97 -14.04 13.74
N GLN A 304 6.88 -12.71 13.60
CA GLN A 304 6.45 -11.82 14.67
C GLN A 304 4.93 -11.90 14.95
N PRO A 305 4.48 -12.23 16.18
CA PRO A 305 3.09 -12.10 16.59
C PRO A 305 2.64 -10.63 16.66
N VAL A 306 1.52 -10.34 16.00
CA VAL A 306 0.87 -9.01 15.96
C VAL A 306 -0.64 -9.13 16.18
N VAL A 307 -1.22 -8.10 16.79
CA VAL A 307 -2.67 -7.88 16.92
C VAL A 307 -2.97 -6.44 16.50
N THR A 308 -4.03 -6.22 15.72
CA THR A 308 -4.42 -4.88 15.23
C THR A 308 -5.86 -4.59 15.64
N VAL A 309 -6.04 -3.59 16.51
CA VAL A 309 -7.31 -3.24 17.15
C VAL A 309 -7.87 -1.95 16.54
N ALA A 310 -9.16 -1.95 16.18
CA ALA A 310 -9.89 -0.76 15.77
C ALA A 310 -10.42 0.00 16.99
N ALA A 311 -10.30 1.34 16.98
CA ALA A 311 -10.87 2.17 18.04
C ALA A 311 -12.40 2.01 18.13
N SER A 312 -12.96 2.06 19.35
CA SER A 312 -14.40 1.82 19.60
C SER A 312 -15.30 3.05 19.39
N GLY A 313 -14.73 4.25 19.27
CA GLY A 313 -15.45 5.53 19.28
C GLY A 313 -15.39 6.29 17.95
N GLY A 314 -15.44 5.60 16.81
CA GLY A 314 -15.30 6.23 15.50
C GLY A 314 -15.66 5.30 14.34
N GLU A 315 -15.22 5.68 13.14
CA GLU A 315 -15.37 4.87 11.92
C GLU A 315 -14.61 3.52 12.00
N GLY A 316 -15.04 2.54 11.21
CA GLY A 316 -14.32 1.28 11.05
C GLY A 316 -12.90 1.48 10.49
N LEU A 317 -11.97 0.67 10.98
CA LEU A 317 -10.56 0.71 10.60
C LEU A 317 -10.36 0.00 9.26
N GLN A 318 -9.79 0.70 8.27
CA GLN A 318 -9.34 0.10 7.01
C GLN A 318 -7.81 0.03 6.96
N VAL A 319 -7.27 -1.13 6.55
CA VAL A 319 -5.81 -1.35 6.46
C VAL A 319 -5.45 -2.06 5.15
N LEU A 320 -4.65 -1.40 4.32
CA LEU A 320 -3.96 -2.02 3.18
C LEU A 320 -2.73 -2.75 3.69
N CYS A 321 -2.49 -3.97 3.21
CA CYS A 321 -1.27 -4.72 3.49
C CYS A 321 -0.59 -5.16 2.20
N PHE A 322 0.72 -4.94 2.10
CA PHE A 322 1.61 -5.64 1.19
C PHE A 322 2.37 -6.70 1.99
N GLY A 323 2.12 -7.98 1.73
CA GLY A 323 2.99 -9.05 2.20
C GLY A 323 4.10 -9.26 1.18
N LEU A 324 5.35 -9.00 1.57
CA LEU A 324 6.55 -9.22 0.76
C LEU A 324 7.10 -10.62 1.07
N GLN A 325 7.64 -11.32 0.06
CA GLN A 325 8.04 -12.74 0.19
C GLN A 325 6.83 -13.65 0.46
N ALA A 326 5.80 -13.49 -0.38
CA ALA A 326 4.49 -14.08 -0.21
C ALA A 326 4.36 -15.53 -0.68
N GLU A 327 5.25 -16.00 -1.57
CA GLU A 327 5.25 -17.38 -2.05
C GLU A 327 5.40 -18.36 -0.86
N GLU A 328 4.46 -19.28 -0.72
CA GLU A 328 4.34 -20.24 0.41
C GLU A 328 4.13 -19.61 1.81
N ASN A 329 3.91 -18.30 1.91
CA ASN A 329 3.56 -17.70 3.19
C ASN A 329 2.18 -18.18 3.69
N ARG A 330 2.12 -18.57 4.96
CA ARG A 330 0.88 -18.82 5.70
C ARG A 330 0.72 -17.72 6.77
N ARG A 331 -0.51 -17.27 6.99
CA ARG A 331 -0.88 -16.46 8.17
C ARG A 331 -1.41 -17.41 9.24
N ILE A 332 -0.67 -17.58 10.33
CA ILE A 332 -1.03 -18.47 11.44
C ILE A 332 -1.71 -17.61 12.52
N PHE A 333 -2.92 -18.00 12.91
CA PHE A 333 -3.64 -17.38 14.02
C PHE A 333 -3.32 -18.12 15.32
N LEU A 334 -3.09 -17.37 16.40
CA LEU A 334 -2.80 -17.90 17.73
C LEU A 334 -4.06 -18.06 18.58
N ALA A 335 -5.12 -17.32 18.25
CA ALA A 335 -6.40 -17.30 18.96
C ALA A 335 -7.58 -17.12 18.00
N GLY A 336 -8.77 -17.48 18.47
CA GLY A 336 -9.98 -17.58 17.66
C GLY A 336 -10.27 -19.04 17.25
N GLU A 337 -11.37 -19.25 16.54
CA GLU A 337 -11.82 -20.60 16.20
C GLU A 337 -10.82 -21.35 15.29
N ASN A 338 -10.03 -20.61 14.50
CA ASN A 338 -8.90 -21.09 13.71
C ASN A 338 -7.51 -20.91 14.37
N GLY A 339 -7.44 -20.84 15.71
CA GLY A 339 -6.20 -20.67 16.45
C GLY A 339 -5.39 -21.96 16.59
N VAL A 340 -4.13 -21.96 16.12
CA VAL A 340 -3.25 -23.15 16.06
C VAL A 340 -3.01 -23.82 17.42
N LEU A 341 -3.10 -23.08 18.53
CA LEU A 341 -2.96 -23.64 19.89
C LEU A 341 -4.05 -24.67 20.21
N LYS A 342 -5.21 -24.63 19.52
CA LYS A 342 -6.27 -25.63 19.62
C LYS A 342 -5.87 -26.98 19.02
N GLU A 343 -4.97 -26.98 18.04
CA GLU A 343 -4.55 -28.17 17.26
C GLU A 343 -3.51 -29.03 18.00
N LEU A 344 -2.86 -28.48 19.03
CA LEU A 344 -1.88 -29.19 19.87
C LEU A 344 -2.47 -30.46 20.51
N GLU A 345 -1.65 -31.50 20.59
CA GLU A 345 -1.96 -32.77 21.25
C GLU A 345 -2.27 -32.57 22.75
N ARG A 346 -2.97 -33.55 23.35
CA ARG A 346 -3.36 -33.47 24.77
C ARG A 346 -2.15 -33.24 25.68
N GLU A 347 -1.14 -34.08 25.53
CA GLU A 347 0.04 -34.11 26.38
C GLU A 347 0.91 -32.86 26.13
N ALA A 348 0.96 -32.40 24.87
CA ALA A 348 1.61 -31.14 24.51
C ALA A 348 0.92 -29.93 25.19
N LYS A 349 -0.42 -29.88 25.24
CA LYS A 349 -1.18 -28.84 25.96
C LYS A 349 -0.92 -28.89 27.47
N GLU A 350 -1.07 -30.05 28.09
CA GLU A 350 -0.89 -30.22 29.54
C GLU A 350 0.52 -29.80 29.99
N LEU A 351 1.56 -30.18 29.23
CA LEU A 351 2.95 -29.79 29.51
C LEU A 351 3.25 -28.33 29.17
N SER A 352 2.71 -27.79 28.08
CA SER A 352 3.05 -26.42 27.62
C SER A 352 2.37 -25.31 28.44
N PHE A 353 1.19 -25.59 29.01
CA PHE A 353 0.45 -24.63 29.83
C PHE A 353 0.52 -24.94 31.34
N GLY A 354 1.02 -26.11 31.73
CA GLY A 354 1.11 -26.52 33.14
C GLY A 354 -0.25 -26.73 33.82
N ALA A 355 -1.31 -26.94 33.05
CA ALA A 355 -2.70 -26.99 33.50
C ALA A 355 -3.45 -28.19 32.87
N PRO A 356 -4.50 -28.74 33.53
CA PRO A 356 -5.25 -29.88 33.00
C PRO A 356 -5.84 -29.59 31.61
N ARG A 357 -5.81 -30.56 30.69
CA ARG A 357 -6.30 -30.38 29.31
C ARG A 357 -7.69 -29.76 29.25
N LYS A 358 -8.60 -30.15 30.15
CA LYS A 358 -9.99 -29.66 30.14
C LYS A 358 -10.06 -28.14 30.31
N GLU A 359 -9.27 -27.57 31.21
CA GLU A 359 -9.17 -26.14 31.46
C GLU A 359 -8.52 -25.42 30.26
N VAL A 360 -7.44 -25.99 29.71
CA VAL A 360 -6.76 -25.46 28.51
C VAL A 360 -7.70 -25.45 27.29
N ASP A 361 -8.41 -26.55 27.04
CA ASP A 361 -9.39 -26.64 25.96
C ASP A 361 -10.59 -25.70 26.21
N GLU A 362 -11.08 -25.54 27.45
CA GLU A 362 -12.14 -24.58 27.78
C GLU A 362 -11.75 -23.13 27.45
N VAL A 363 -10.52 -22.72 27.79
CA VAL A 363 -9.99 -21.39 27.47
C VAL A 363 -9.75 -21.23 25.96
N LEU A 364 -9.03 -22.16 25.32
CA LEU A 364 -8.65 -22.05 23.91
C LEU A 364 -9.85 -22.19 22.94
N ASN A 365 -10.92 -22.88 23.35
CA ASN A 365 -12.15 -22.99 22.57
C ASN A 365 -13.20 -21.91 22.91
N ALA A 366 -12.92 -20.94 23.81
CA ALA A 366 -13.91 -19.95 24.24
C ALA A 366 -14.33 -18.97 23.11
N GLN A 367 -13.40 -18.54 22.24
CA GLN A 367 -13.69 -17.62 21.14
C GLN A 367 -14.10 -18.37 19.87
N LYS A 368 -15.39 -18.32 19.54
CA LYS A 368 -16.01 -19.03 18.41
C LYS A 368 -15.90 -18.34 17.04
N ARG A 369 -15.29 -17.15 16.98
CA ARG A 369 -14.98 -16.46 15.70
C ARG A 369 -13.53 -16.66 15.28
N SER A 370 -13.31 -16.76 13.98
CA SER A 370 -12.00 -16.74 13.33
C SER A 370 -11.64 -15.33 12.87
N ILE A 371 -10.34 -15.03 12.76
CA ILE A 371 -9.74 -13.82 12.16
C ILE A 371 -10.15 -12.46 12.76
N PHE A 372 -11.43 -12.08 12.74
CA PHE A 372 -11.92 -10.83 13.33
C PHE A 372 -12.82 -11.12 14.54
N VAL A 373 -12.54 -10.47 15.66
CA VAL A 373 -13.13 -10.76 16.98
C VAL A 373 -13.43 -9.48 17.77
N GLU A 374 -14.19 -9.58 18.86
CA GLU A 374 -14.37 -8.49 19.82
C GLU A 374 -13.04 -7.90 20.29
N GLY A 375 -12.90 -6.57 20.24
CA GLY A 375 -11.76 -5.86 20.83
C GLY A 375 -11.92 -5.70 22.36
N PRO A 376 -10.84 -5.33 23.08
CA PRO A 376 -10.79 -5.40 24.55
C PRO A 376 -11.93 -4.67 25.27
N GLN A 377 -12.31 -3.47 24.80
CA GLN A 377 -13.38 -2.68 25.43
C GLN A 377 -14.78 -3.28 25.29
N GLN A 378 -15.02 -4.14 24.29
CA GLN A 378 -16.27 -4.89 24.16
C GLN A 378 -16.22 -6.21 24.96
N ALA A 379 -15.05 -6.86 25.00
CA ALA A 379 -14.83 -8.07 25.79
C ALA A 379 -15.00 -7.81 27.31
N SER A 380 -14.42 -6.73 27.85
CA SER A 380 -14.56 -6.38 29.28
C SER A 380 -16.00 -6.12 29.72
N ARG A 381 -16.91 -5.74 28.81
CA ARG A 381 -18.35 -5.59 29.12
C ARG A 381 -19.10 -6.92 29.23
N ARG A 382 -18.55 -8.03 28.72
CA ARG A 382 -19.07 -9.39 28.95
C ARG A 382 -18.50 -10.03 30.21
N GLY A 383 -17.25 -9.72 30.56
CA GLY A 383 -16.63 -10.19 31.82
C GLY A 383 -17.14 -9.49 33.09
N ALA A 384 -18.14 -8.62 32.97
CA ALA A 384 -18.69 -7.80 34.05
C ALA A 384 -20.14 -8.22 34.39
N GLU A 385 -20.43 -9.52 34.38
CA GLU A 385 -21.58 -10.02 35.15
C GLU A 385 -21.30 -9.82 36.65
N PRO A 386 -22.30 -9.39 37.44
CA PRO A 386 -22.13 -9.30 38.89
C PRO A 386 -21.94 -10.70 39.46
N ARG A 387 -20.87 -10.89 40.25
CA ARG A 387 -20.80 -12.05 41.15
C ARG A 387 -21.92 -11.87 42.18
N LEU A 388 -23.02 -12.60 42.00
CA LEU A 388 -24.05 -12.73 43.02
C LEU A 388 -23.40 -13.39 44.25
N SER A 389 -23.50 -12.68 45.38
CA SER A 389 -22.99 -13.05 46.69
C SER A 389 -23.99 -13.88 47.48
#